data_AF-A0A3M0ZMD9-F1
#
_entry.id   AF-A0A3M0ZMD9-F1
#
_cell.length_a   1.000
_cell.length_b   1.000
_cell.length_c   1.000
_cell.angle_alpha   90.00
_cell.angle_beta   90.00
_cell.angle_gamma   90.00
#
_symmetry.space_group_name_H-M   'P 1'
#
loop_
_entity.id
_entity.type
_entity.pdbx_description
1 polymer ?
#
loop_
_entity_poly.entity_id
_entity_poly.type
_entity_poly.pdbx_seq_one_letter_code
_entity_poly.pdbx_strand_id
1 'polypeptide(L)'
;HNPHRPDSVFRSAPLTDGDRECLYLLFAALERRAALLTAVNIGAPVIQSGAGHNPLHPVCITIDGSTYYKSYRFPVLVESYLDRLLRARGIFYRTMEVENAPVIGAAIAGLIG
;
A
#
# COMPACT_ATOMS: atom_id res chain seq x y z
N HIS A 1 1.58 -14.22 -3.40
CA HIS A 1 0.58 -15.30 -3.60
C HIS A 1 1.20 -16.69 -3.33
N ASN A 2 0.61 -17.58 -2.49
CA ASN A 2 1.15 -18.94 -2.25
C ASN A 2 0.62 -19.91 -3.34
N PRO A 3 1.49 -20.52 -4.18
CA PRO A 3 1.08 -21.41 -5.27
C PRO A 3 0.50 -22.75 -4.81
N HIS A 4 0.63 -23.10 -3.53
CA HIS A 4 0.03 -24.31 -2.94
C HIS A 4 -1.39 -24.07 -2.40
N ARG A 5 -1.93 -22.85 -2.50
CA ARG A 5 -3.33 -22.59 -2.11
C ARG A 5 -4.30 -23.33 -3.05
N PRO A 6 -5.34 -23.98 -2.51
CA PRO A 6 -6.28 -24.78 -3.30
C PRO A 6 -7.06 -23.98 -4.35
N ASP A 7 -7.20 -22.66 -4.16
CA ASP A 7 -7.86 -21.70 -5.07
C ASP A 7 -6.90 -20.95 -6.01
N SER A 8 -5.65 -21.41 -6.19
CA SER A 8 -4.73 -20.71 -7.10
C SER A 8 -5.11 -20.96 -8.57
N VAL A 9 -5.13 -19.89 -9.38
CA VAL A 9 -5.33 -19.95 -10.84
C VAL A 9 -4.28 -20.78 -11.58
N PHE A 10 -3.18 -21.14 -10.91
CA PHE A 10 -2.09 -21.97 -11.46
C PHE A 10 -2.23 -23.47 -11.10
N ARG A 11 -3.36 -23.89 -10.53
CA ARG A 11 -3.57 -25.28 -10.12
C ARG A 11 -3.69 -26.25 -11.30
N SER A 12 -4.36 -25.84 -12.38
CA SER A 12 -4.57 -26.67 -13.58
C SER A 12 -3.41 -26.62 -14.57
N ALA A 13 -2.44 -25.72 -14.36
CA ALA A 13 -1.29 -25.59 -15.24
C ALA A 13 -0.28 -26.73 -14.99
N PRO A 14 0.30 -27.33 -16.04
CA PRO A 14 1.30 -28.40 -15.93
C PRO A 14 2.67 -27.82 -15.51
N LEU A 15 2.73 -27.26 -14.30
CA LEU A 15 3.90 -26.61 -13.74
C LEU A 15 4.67 -27.60 -12.85
N THR A 16 5.98 -27.68 -13.06
CA THR A 16 6.89 -28.38 -12.16
C THR A 16 7.01 -27.64 -10.83
N ASP A 17 7.59 -28.28 -9.81
CA ASP A 17 7.84 -27.60 -8.53
C ASP A 17 8.80 -26.42 -8.69
N GLY A 18 9.79 -26.54 -9.58
CA GLY A 18 10.70 -25.45 -9.93
C GLY A 18 9.99 -24.25 -10.56
N ASP A 19 8.99 -24.49 -11.41
CA ASP A 19 8.17 -23.41 -11.99
C ASP A 19 7.34 -22.71 -10.91
N ARG A 20 6.77 -23.48 -9.97
CA ARG A 20 5.97 -22.94 -8.86
C ARG A 20 6.82 -22.09 -7.92
N GLU A 21 8.03 -22.54 -7.62
CA GLU A 21 9.01 -21.78 -6.83
C GLU A 21 9.41 -20.48 -7.56
N CYS A 22 9.75 -20.58 -8.84
CA CYS A 22 10.11 -19.42 -9.66
C CYS A 22 8.98 -18.39 -9.68
N LEU A 23 7.74 -18.82 -9.95
CA LEU A 23 6.55 -17.95 -9.93
C LEU A 23 6.36 -17.29 -8.55
N TYR A 24 6.50 -18.05 -7.47
CA TYR A 24 6.40 -17.50 -6.11
C TYR A 24 7.41 -16.37 -5.88
N LEU A 25 8.68 -16.60 -6.23
CA LEU A 25 9.74 -15.61 -6.07
C LEU A 25 9.53 -14.37 -6.95
N LEU A 26 9.08 -14.57 -8.19
CA LEU A 26 8.75 -13.49 -9.12
C LEU A 26 7.61 -12.61 -8.58
N PHE A 27 6.51 -13.22 -8.14
CA PHE A 27 5.40 -12.47 -7.54
C PHE A 27 5.83 -11.75 -6.27
N ALA A 28 6.62 -12.38 -5.40
CA ALA A 28 7.14 -11.74 -4.20
C ALA A 28 8.06 -10.54 -4.53
N ALA A 29 8.89 -10.64 -5.58
CA ALA A 29 9.72 -9.53 -6.04
C ALA A 29 8.87 -8.38 -6.61
N LEU A 30 7.84 -8.71 -7.39
CA LEU A 30 6.89 -7.74 -7.95
C LEU A 30 6.10 -7.02 -6.85
N GLU A 31 5.53 -7.77 -5.90
CA GLU A 31 4.77 -7.24 -4.75
C GLU A 31 5.65 -6.25 -3.96
N ARG A 32 6.91 -6.61 -3.65
CA ARG A 32 7.85 -5.72 -2.95
C ARG A 32 8.16 -4.44 -3.73
N ARG A 33 8.41 -4.54 -5.04
CA ARG A 33 8.71 -3.38 -5.88
C ARG A 33 7.51 -2.44 -5.96
N ALA A 34 6.32 -2.98 -6.17
CA ALA A 34 5.09 -2.21 -6.18
C ALA A 34 4.88 -1.50 -4.83
N ALA A 35 5.06 -2.20 -3.71
CA ALA A 35 4.90 -1.62 -2.38
C ALA A 35 5.88 -0.46 -2.11
N LEU A 36 7.14 -0.61 -2.52
CA LEU A 36 8.15 0.44 -2.40
C LEU A 36 7.76 1.68 -3.21
N LEU A 37 7.34 1.51 -4.47
CA LEU A 37 6.93 2.63 -5.33
C LEU A 37 5.69 3.33 -4.77
N THR A 38 4.71 2.58 -4.26
CA THR A 38 3.55 3.14 -3.59
C THR A 38 3.95 3.94 -2.36
N ALA A 39 4.83 3.42 -1.50
CA ALA A 39 5.32 4.14 -0.33
C ALA A 39 6.05 5.44 -0.69
N VAL A 40 6.86 5.43 -1.75
CA VAL A 40 7.54 6.64 -2.25
C VAL A 40 6.52 7.67 -2.76
N ASN A 41 5.52 7.23 -3.54
CA ASN A 41 4.47 8.11 -4.06
C ASN A 41 3.60 8.72 -2.95
N ILE A 42 3.35 7.99 -1.87
CA ILE A 42 2.65 8.50 -0.68
C ILE A 42 3.57 9.44 0.11
N GLY A 43 4.82 9.06 0.33
CA GLY A 43 5.74 9.81 1.18
C GLY A 43 6.21 11.13 0.58
N ALA A 44 6.34 11.22 -0.75
CA ALA A 44 6.77 12.44 -1.42
C ALA A 44 5.91 13.68 -1.10
N PRO A 45 4.57 13.67 -1.28
CA PRO A 45 3.72 14.80 -0.91
C PRO A 45 3.69 15.05 0.61
N VAL A 46 3.80 14.00 1.44
CA VAL A 46 3.90 14.16 2.90
C VAL A 46 5.16 14.94 3.28
N ILE A 47 6.31 14.58 2.71
CA ILE A 47 7.57 15.30 2.93
C ILE A 47 7.47 16.74 2.40
N GLN A 48 6.89 16.93 1.21
CA GLN A 48 6.73 18.25 0.60
C GLN A 48 5.81 19.16 1.41
N SER A 49 4.81 18.60 2.10
CA SER A 49 3.88 19.39 2.92
C SER A 49 4.53 20.08 4.12
N GLY A 50 5.69 19.59 4.59
CA GLY A 50 6.36 20.09 5.80
C GLY A 50 5.61 19.78 7.11
N ALA A 51 4.49 19.06 7.06
CA ALA A 51 3.67 18.74 8.23
C ALA A 51 4.19 17.49 9.00
N GLY A 52 3.57 17.20 10.15
CA GLY A 52 3.80 15.95 10.89
C GLY A 52 5.02 15.92 11.81
N HIS A 53 5.62 17.06 12.13
CA HIS A 53 6.76 17.12 13.09
C HIS A 53 6.33 17.10 14.56
N ASN A 54 5.02 17.13 14.84
CA ASN A 54 4.46 17.00 16.19
C ASN A 54 3.68 15.68 16.27
N PRO A 55 3.99 14.77 17.21
CA PRO A 55 3.28 13.50 17.36
C PRO A 55 1.79 13.65 17.70
N LEU A 56 1.38 14.80 18.26
CA LEU A 56 -0.03 15.13 18.53
C LEU A 56 -0.77 15.63 17.27
N HIS A 57 -0.04 16.02 16.23
CA HIS A 57 -0.57 16.47 14.95
C HIS A 57 0.11 15.72 13.79
N PRO A 58 -0.08 14.40 13.69
CA PRO A 58 0.50 13.59 12.62
C PRO A 58 -0.18 13.90 11.28
N VAL A 59 0.50 13.61 10.17
CA VAL A 59 -0.10 13.69 8.84
C VAL A 59 -1.13 12.57 8.67
N CYS A 60 -2.36 12.92 8.29
CA CYS A 60 -3.38 11.95 7.93
C CYS A 60 -3.21 11.52 6.48
N ILE A 61 -3.07 10.22 6.24
CA ILE A 61 -2.94 9.63 4.91
C ILE A 61 -4.17 8.76 4.68
N THR A 62 -5.04 9.18 3.77
CA THR A 62 -6.19 8.40 3.36
C THR A 62 -5.81 7.52 2.18
N ILE A 63 -6.08 6.23 2.27
CA ILE A 63 -5.78 5.27 1.21
C ILE A 63 -7.10 4.66 0.75
N ASP A 64 -7.42 4.88 -0.52
CA ASP A 64 -8.52 4.23 -1.23
C ASP A 64 -7.95 3.27 -2.29
N GLY A 65 -8.56 2.09 -2.40
CA GLY A 65 -8.15 1.09 -3.37
C GLY A 65 -8.21 -0.32 -2.83
N SER A 66 -9.09 -1.13 -3.41
CA SER A 66 -9.21 -2.54 -3.04
C SER A 66 -7.92 -3.35 -3.26
N THR A 67 -7.03 -2.92 -4.17
CA THR A 67 -5.70 -3.54 -4.36
C THR A 67 -4.82 -3.40 -3.12
N TYR A 68 -4.90 -2.26 -2.42
CA TYR A 68 -4.20 -2.07 -1.16
C TYR A 68 -4.74 -3.07 -0.13
N TYR A 69 -6.04 -3.06 0.12
CA TYR A 69 -6.64 -3.84 1.22
C TYR A 69 -6.81 -5.35 0.94
N LYS A 70 -7.05 -5.77 -0.31
CA LYS A 70 -7.30 -7.18 -0.67
C LYS A 70 -6.02 -7.96 -1.00
N SER A 71 -4.91 -7.29 -1.29
CA SER A 71 -3.65 -7.96 -1.59
C SER A 71 -2.95 -8.39 -0.31
N TYR A 72 -2.88 -9.71 -0.08
CA TYR A 72 -2.23 -10.29 1.09
C TYR A 72 -0.81 -9.74 1.27
N ARG A 73 -0.54 -9.12 2.43
CA ARG A 73 0.73 -8.48 2.87
C ARG A 73 1.14 -7.18 2.17
N PHE A 74 0.41 -6.71 1.16
CA PHE A 74 0.77 -5.49 0.46
C PHE A 74 0.71 -4.23 1.36
N PRO A 75 -0.34 -4.02 2.19
CA PRO A 75 -0.37 -2.90 3.14
C PRO A 75 0.82 -2.89 4.09
N VAL A 76 1.15 -4.05 4.65
CA VAL A 76 2.27 -4.21 5.60
C VAL A 76 3.60 -3.84 4.94
N LEU A 77 3.81 -4.24 3.68
CA LEU A 77 5.01 -3.88 2.93
C LEU A 77 5.06 -2.36 2.67
N VAL A 78 3.96 -1.77 2.20
CA VAL A 78 3.88 -0.32 1.94
C VAL A 78 4.16 0.46 3.22
N GLU A 79 3.48 0.11 4.32
CA GLU A 79 3.67 0.74 5.62
C GLU A 79 5.10 0.61 6.12
N SER A 80 5.74 -0.56 5.95
CA SER A 80 7.15 -0.73 6.36
C SER A 80 8.12 0.19 5.60
N TYR A 81 7.91 0.38 4.29
CA TYR A 81 8.72 1.29 3.48
C TYR A 81 8.42 2.75 3.82
N LEU A 82 7.15 3.08 4.04
CA LEU A 82 6.70 4.42 4.39
C LEU A 82 7.23 4.84 5.77
N ASP A 83 7.16 3.94 6.75
CA ASP A 83 7.72 4.15 8.09
C ASP A 83 9.23 4.43 8.01
N ARG A 84 9.96 3.63 7.23
CA ARG A 84 11.40 3.85 7.04
C ARG A 84 11.70 5.20 6.39
N LEU A 85 10.87 5.65 5.45
CA LEU A 85 11.04 6.92 4.75
C LEU A 85 10.73 8.13 5.65
N LEU A 86 9.64 8.07 6.42
CA LEU A 86 9.13 9.20 7.20
C LEU A 86 9.75 9.30 8.59
N ARG A 87 9.97 8.18 9.29
CA ARG A 87 10.59 8.18 10.63
C ARG A 87 12.03 8.66 10.61
N ALA A 88 12.78 8.34 9.55
CA ALA A 88 14.13 8.85 9.35
C ALA A 88 14.17 10.39 9.25
N ARG A 89 13.02 11.03 9.02
CA ARG A 89 12.85 12.49 8.94
C ARG A 89 12.07 13.07 10.12
N GLY A 90 11.75 12.27 11.14
CA GLY A 90 10.97 12.71 12.30
C GLY A 90 9.51 13.05 11.98
N ILE A 91 8.96 12.52 10.88
CA ILE A 91 7.58 12.77 10.45
C ILE A 91 6.67 11.68 11.03
N PHE A 92 5.68 12.10 11.80
CA PHE A 92 4.59 11.28 12.33
C PHE A 92 3.42 11.26 11.36
N TYR A 93 2.83 10.09 11.12
CA TYR A 93 1.67 9.93 10.25
C TYR A 93 0.67 8.91 10.79
N ARG A 94 -0.55 8.92 10.24
CA ARG A 94 -1.59 7.91 10.46
C ARG A 94 -2.21 7.54 9.12
N THR A 95 -2.28 6.25 8.82
CA THR A 95 -3.06 5.73 7.70
C THR A 95 -4.51 5.51 8.12
N MET A 96 -5.44 5.93 7.27
CA MET A 96 -6.88 5.76 7.47
C MET A 96 -7.48 5.13 6.22
N GLU A 97 -8.27 4.08 6.42
CA GLU A 97 -9.18 3.57 5.40
C GLU A 97 -10.44 4.44 5.40
N VAL A 98 -10.83 4.95 4.23
CA VAL A 98 -12.06 5.72 4.07
C VAL A 98 -12.92 4.99 3.06
N GLU A 99 -13.97 4.34 3.57
CA GLU A 99 -15.01 3.78 2.71
C GLU A 99 -15.72 4.93 1.97
N ASN A 100 -15.88 4.80 0.64
CA ASN A 100 -16.55 5.78 -0.21
C ASN A 100 -15.90 7.19 -0.25
N ALA A 101 -14.57 7.27 -0.12
CA ALA A 101 -13.81 8.53 -0.20
C ALA A 101 -14.16 9.44 -1.39
N PRO A 102 -14.42 8.92 -2.61
CA PRO A 102 -14.77 9.76 -3.76
C PRO A 102 -16.13 10.45 -3.62
N VAL A 103 -17.12 9.78 -3.04
CA VAL A 103 -18.50 10.31 -2.89
C VAL A 103 -18.52 11.41 -1.83
N ILE A 104 -17.84 11.19 -0.71
CA ILE A 104 -17.72 12.18 0.37
C ILE A 104 -16.91 13.39 -0.09
N GLY A 105 -15.79 13.16 -0.79
CA GLY A 105 -14.95 14.22 -1.34
C GLY A 105 -15.69 15.09 -2.36
N ALA A 106 -16.49 14.48 -3.24
CA ALA A 106 -17.30 15.21 -4.21
C ALA A 106 -18.41 16.04 -3.54
N ALA A 107 -19.07 15.50 -2.51
CA ALA A 107 -20.11 16.21 -1.77
C ALA A 107 -19.56 17.42 -1.01
N ILE A 108 -18.39 17.28 -0.37
CA ILE A 108 -17.71 18.41 0.29
C ILE A 108 -17.31 19.43 -0.76
N ALA A 109 -16.63 19.03 -1.84
CA ALA A 109 -16.20 19.95 -2.89
C ALA A 109 -17.36 20.75 -3.51
N GLY A 110 -18.55 20.15 -3.66
CA GLY A 110 -19.75 20.84 -4.13
C GLY A 110 -20.42 21.77 -3.10
N LEU A 111 -20.10 21.63 -1.81
CA LEU A 111 -20.60 22.50 -0.74
C LEU A 111 -19.72 23.74 -0.54
N ILE A 112 -18.40 23.59 -0.73
CA ILE A 112 -17.42 24.70 -0.68
C ILE A 112 -17.19 25.37 -2.05
N GLY A 113 -17.84 24.88 -3.11
CA GLY A 113 -17.75 25.38 -4.49
C GLY A 113 -18.80 26.42 -4.85
#